data_AF-A0A368DU73-F1
#
_entry.id   AF-A0A368DU73-F1
#
_cell.length_a   1.000
_cell.length_b   1.000
_cell.length_c   1.000
_cell.angle_alpha   90.00
_cell.angle_beta   90.00
_cell.angle_gamma   90.00
#
_symmetry.space_group_name_H-M   'P 1'
#
loop_
_entity.id
_entity.type
_entity.pdbx_description
1 polymer ?
#
loop_
_entity_poly.entity_id
_entity_poly.type
_entity_poly.pdbx_seq_one_letter_code
_entity_poly.pdbx_strand_id
1 'polypeptide(L)' 'MAKAILIILDSLGIGGAPDASLYNDKGSNTFGSIALACLNGNADIGREGALRVPNL' A
#
# COMPACT_ATOMS: atom_id res chain seq x y z
N MET A 1 -6.45 3.01 -33.91
CA MET A 1 -5.62 3.72 -32.90
C MET A 1 -5.65 2.90 -31.62
N ALA A 2 -4.53 2.41 -31.14
CA ALA A 2 -4.48 1.73 -29.84
C ALA A 2 -4.74 2.76 -28.73
N LYS A 3 -5.54 2.40 -27.73
CA LYS A 3 -5.83 3.23 -26.56
C LYS A 3 -5.14 2.64 -25.35
N ALA A 4 -4.67 3.49 -24.45
CA ALA A 4 -4.13 3.12 -23.16
C ALA A 4 -4.86 3.90 -22.05
N ILE A 5 -5.01 3.27 -20.89
CA ILE A 5 -5.48 3.90 -19.65
C ILE A 5 -4.33 3.80 -18.65
N LEU A 6 -3.85 4.94 -18.17
CA LEU A 6 -2.81 5.01 -17.14
C LEU A 6 -3.45 5.45 -15.83
N ILE A 7 -3.27 4.65 -14.78
CA ILE A 7 -3.72 4.95 -13.43
C ILE A 7 -2.48 4.94 -12.54
N ILE A 8 -2.25 6.04 -11.82
CA ILE A 8 -1.16 6.17 -10.86
C ILE A 8 -1.79 6.21 -9.47
N LEU A 9 -1.49 5.22 -8.65
CA LEU A 9 -1.83 5.22 -7.23
C LEU A 9 -0.66 5.89 -6.50
N ASP A 10 -0.75 7.22 -6.39
CA ASP A 10 0.34 8.03 -5.85
C ASP A 10 0.71 7.56 -4.42
N SER A 11 2.01 7.46 -4.16
CA SER A 11 2.62 6.96 -2.91
C SER A 11 2.28 5.52 -2.46
N LEU A 12 1.49 4.74 -3.21
CA LEU A 12 1.11 3.38 -2.82
C LEU A 12 2.23 2.34 -3.11
N GLY A 13 3.30 2.39 -2.32
CA GLY A 13 4.41 1.44 -2.40
C GLY A 13 4.09 0.03 -1.88
N ILE A 14 4.72 -0.99 -2.44
CA ILE A 14 4.54 -2.42 -2.09
C ILE A 14 5.76 -3.05 -1.39
N GLY A 15 6.64 -2.22 -0.84
CA GLY A 15 7.90 -2.61 -0.22
C GLY A 15 9.04 -1.69 -0.62
N GLY A 16 10.06 -1.62 0.23
CA GLY A 16 11.25 -0.80 -0.02
C GLY A 16 12.02 -1.29 -1.24
N ALA A 17 12.52 -0.34 -2.03
CA ALA A 17 13.43 -0.62 -3.14
C ALA A 17 14.75 -1.25 -2.66
N PRO A 18 15.53 -1.91 -3.54
CA PRO A 18 16.81 -2.52 -3.16
C PRO A 18 17.81 -1.57 -2.49
N ASP A 19 17.71 -0.27 -2.78
CA ASP A 19 18.55 0.81 -2.26
C ASP A 19 17.91 1.58 -1.10
N ALA A 20 16.77 1.13 -0.55
CA ALA A 20 16.04 1.83 0.51
C ALA A 20 16.90 2.15 1.75
N SER A 21 17.96 1.38 2.03
CA SER A 21 18.91 1.69 3.09
C SER A 21 19.70 2.99 2.89
N LEU A 22 19.90 3.43 1.64
CA LEU A 22 20.56 4.70 1.33
C LEU A 22 19.68 5.91 1.69
N TYR A 23 18.35 5.69 1.74
CA TYR A 23 17.35 6.73 2.01
C TYR A 23 16.76 6.63 3.42
N ASN A 24 17.31 5.76 4.28
CA ASN A 24 16.77 5.49 5.61
C ASN A 24 15.33 4.91 5.61
N ASP A 25 14.96 4.23 4.51
CA ASP A 25 13.63 3.65 4.29
C ASP A 25 13.66 2.11 4.30
N LYS A 26 14.72 1.52 4.86
CA LYS A 26 14.86 0.06 4.94
C LYS A 26 13.67 -0.56 5.68
N GLY A 27 12.98 -1.48 5.02
CA GLY A 27 11.81 -2.16 5.58
C GLY A 27 10.48 -1.42 5.40
N SER A 28 10.48 -0.24 4.76
CA SER A 28 9.25 0.45 4.36
C SER A 28 8.36 -0.47 3.51
N ASN A 29 7.05 -0.46 3.75
CA ASN A 29 6.07 -1.18 2.94
C ASN A 29 4.69 -0.54 3.14
N THR A 30 4.37 0.49 2.36
CA THR A 30 3.12 1.26 2.54
C THR A 30 1.88 0.37 2.51
N PHE A 31 1.71 -0.43 1.45
CA PHE A 31 0.54 -1.29 1.31
C PHE A 31 0.48 -2.38 2.42
N GLY A 32 1.61 -2.99 2.74
CA GLY A 32 1.70 -3.98 3.81
C GLY A 32 1.40 -3.40 5.20
N SER A 33 1.93 -2.21 5.52
CA SER A 33 1.66 -1.51 6.78
C SER A 33 0.18 -1.11 6.90
N ILE A 34 -0.44 -0.65 5.81
CA ILE A 34 -1.89 -0.38 5.79
C ILE A 34 -2.67 -1.67 6.03
N ALA A 35 -2.37 -2.75 5.31
CA ALA A 35 -3.05 -4.03 5.48
C ALA A 35 -2.94 -4.57 6.92
N LEU A 36 -1.75 -4.45 7.53
CA LEU A 36 -1.51 -4.85 8.92
C LEU A 36 -2.30 -3.98 9.91
N ALA A 37 -2.32 -2.66 9.72
CA ALA A 37 -3.12 -1.75 10.55
C ALA A 37 -4.62 -2.06 10.46
N CYS A 38 -5.12 -2.45 9.28
CA CYS A 38 -6.50 -2.92 9.12
C CYS A 38 -6.74 -4.24 9.89
N LEU A 39 -5.87 -5.22 9.71
CA LEU A 39 -5.98 -6.52 10.39
C LEU A 39 -5.99 -6.40 11.91
N ASN A 40 -5.24 -5.44 12.46
CA ASN A 40 -5.15 -5.19 13.89
C ASN A 40 -6.28 -4.27 14.44
N GLY A 41 -7.21 -3.83 13.59
CA GLY A 41 -8.31 -2.93 13.98
C GLY A 41 -7.88 -1.48 14.24
N ASN A 42 -6.62 -1.11 13.98
CA ASN A 42 -6.11 0.25 14.16
C ASN A 42 -6.76 1.29 13.23
N ALA A 43 -7.51 0.82 12.23
CA ALA A 43 -8.14 1.66 11.23
C ALA A 43 -9.64 1.37 11.08
N ASP A 44 -10.26 0.89 12.15
CA ASP A 44 -11.70 0.63 12.26
C ASP A 44 -12.47 1.93 12.49
N ILE A 45 -12.52 2.77 11.45
CA ILE A 45 -13.22 4.05 11.44
C ILE A 45 -14.15 4.06 10.23
N GLY A 46 -15.44 3.78 10.45
CA GLY A 46 -16.43 3.65 9.36
C GLY A 46 -16.26 2.40 8.48
N ARG A 47 -15.38 1.49 8.89
CA ARG A 47 -15.15 0.14 8.34
C ARG A 47 -14.60 -0.73 9.48
N GLU A 48 -14.58 -2.04 9.30
CA GLU A 48 -14.01 -2.98 10.28
C GLU A 48 -13.22 -4.11 9.59
N GLY A 49 -12.15 -4.55 10.26
CA GLY A 49 -11.39 -5.75 9.91
C GLY A 49 -10.36 -5.55 8.80
N ALA A 50 -9.97 -6.66 8.15
CA ALA A 50 -8.90 -6.70 7.16
C ALA A 50 -9.13 -5.72 5.99
N LEU A 51 -8.03 -5.28 5.35
CA LEU A 51 -8.12 -4.46 4.15
C LEU A 51 -8.82 -5.24 3.03
N ARG A 52 -9.91 -4.69 2.47
CA ARG A 52 -10.69 -5.31 1.38
C ARG A 52 -10.56 -4.49 0.11
N VAL A 53 -9.76 -4.98 -0.83
CA VAL A 53 -9.57 -4.36 -2.16
C VAL A 53 -9.78 -5.41 -3.26
N PRO A 54 -11.01 -5.95 -3.44
CA PRO A 54 -11.26 -7.14 -4.27
C PRO A 54 -11.06 -6.93 -5.78
N ASN A 55 -10.94 -5.68 -6.24
CA ASN A 55 -10.79 -5.34 -7.66
C ASN A 55 -9.42 -4.71 -7.99
N LEU A 56 -8.58 -4.51 -6.97
CA LEU A 56 -7.18 -4.17 -7.16
C LEU A 56 -6.38 -5.47 -7.25
#